data_AF-A0A4V5ML47-F1
#
_entry.id   AF-A0A4V5ML47-F1
#
_cell.length_a   1.000
_cell.length_b   1.000
_cell.length_c   1.000
_cell.angle_alpha   90.00
_cell.angle_beta   90.00
_cell.angle_gamma   90.00
#
_symmetry.space_group_name_H-M   'P 1'
#
loop_
_entity.id
_entity.type
_entity.pdbx_description
1 polymer ?
#
loop_
_entity_poly.entity_id
_entity_poly.type
_entity_poly.pdbx_seq_one_letter_code
_entity_poly.pdbx_strand_id
1 'polypeptide(L)'
;MELSNNNAKILLLDIHQDIEEFADTLVTNILDKKDFNFLTYPPNCGLTELEIEELKKLGNNEHLKNGLRKVIADNSAGIIFNMLNLFDGTGFPKNSNDDWTGLKLIDKEPDENSEPVDDWLHDKFYETYWDWKKIRGDKNWKLDTLDE
;
A
#
# COMPACT_ATOMS: atom_id res chain seq x y z
N MET A 1 -0.82 15.18 16.66
CA MET A 1 -1.31 15.31 15.27
C MET A 1 -2.57 16.17 15.31
N GLU A 2 -2.85 17.00 14.28
CA GLU A 2 -4.13 17.75 14.16
C GLU A 2 -4.90 17.18 12.96
N LEU A 3 -5.03 15.86 12.93
CA LEU A 3 -5.74 15.11 11.91
C LEU A 3 -7.02 14.56 12.55
N SER A 4 -8.16 14.78 11.92
CA SER A 4 -9.42 14.22 12.40
C SER A 4 -9.51 12.72 12.12
N ASN A 5 -10.29 12.03 12.94
CA ASN A 5 -10.60 10.62 12.76
C ASN A 5 -11.22 10.33 11.38
N ASN A 6 -12.04 11.27 10.87
CA ASN A 6 -12.66 11.16 9.56
C ASN A 6 -11.62 11.18 8.43
N ASN A 7 -10.73 12.18 8.40
CA ASN A 7 -9.71 12.27 7.35
C ASN A 7 -8.67 11.15 7.47
N ALA A 8 -8.30 10.75 8.68
CA ALA A 8 -7.45 9.59 8.91
C ALA A 8 -8.05 8.33 8.28
N LYS A 9 -9.34 8.08 8.53
CA LYS A 9 -10.04 6.92 7.96
C LYS A 9 -10.09 6.97 6.44
N ILE A 10 -10.43 8.11 5.85
CA ILE A 10 -10.47 8.28 4.39
C ILE A 10 -9.09 8.00 3.77
N LEU A 11 -8.04 8.59 4.33
CA LEU A 11 -6.66 8.36 3.90
C LEU A 11 -6.27 6.88 3.95
N LEU A 12 -6.54 6.20 5.08
CA LEU A 12 -6.16 4.80 5.24
C LEU A 12 -6.95 3.87 4.31
N LEU A 13 -8.23 4.16 4.05
CA LEU A 13 -9.03 3.42 3.06
C LEU A 13 -8.48 3.58 1.64
N ASP A 14 -8.11 4.80 1.25
CA ASP A 14 -7.50 5.12 -0.04
C ASP A 14 -6.18 4.35 -0.24
N ILE A 15 -5.33 4.31 0.79
CA ILE A 15 -4.08 3.55 0.77
C ILE A 15 -4.32 2.04 0.59
N HIS A 16 -5.33 1.46 1.26
CA HIS A 16 -5.67 0.04 1.08
C HIS A 16 -6.17 -0.27 -0.32
N GLN A 17 -6.94 0.65 -0.91
CA GLN A 17 -7.37 0.55 -2.29
C GLN A 17 -6.17 0.58 -3.23
N ASP A 18 -5.26 1.55 -3.07
CA ASP A 18 -4.05 1.68 -3.87
C ASP A 18 -3.19 0.41 -3.79
N ILE A 19 -2.84 -0.04 -2.58
CA ILE A 19 -2.02 -1.25 -2.37
C ILE A 19 -2.57 -2.42 -3.18
N GLU A 20 -3.89 -2.57 -3.18
CA GLU A 20 -4.53 -3.61 -3.93
C GLU A 20 -4.51 -3.39 -5.44
N GLU A 21 -4.92 -2.22 -5.92
CA GLU A 21 -5.03 -1.93 -7.35
C GLU A 21 -3.66 -2.00 -8.04
N PHE A 22 -2.63 -1.52 -7.37
CA PHE A 22 -1.25 -1.66 -7.84
C PHE A 22 -0.80 -3.11 -7.89
N ALA A 23 -1.13 -3.92 -6.86
CA ALA A 23 -0.81 -5.35 -6.86
C ALA A 23 -1.52 -6.10 -7.99
N ASP A 24 -2.82 -5.85 -8.19
CA ASP A 24 -3.61 -6.50 -9.24
C ASP A 24 -3.16 -6.09 -10.64
N THR A 25 -2.91 -4.80 -10.85
CA THR A 25 -2.43 -4.26 -12.13
C THR A 25 -1.07 -4.85 -12.50
N LEU A 26 -0.14 -4.90 -11.54
CA LEU A 26 1.19 -5.46 -11.76
C LEU A 26 1.13 -6.94 -12.13
N VAL A 27 0.35 -7.73 -11.40
CA VAL A 27 0.17 -9.16 -11.68
C VAL A 27 -0.49 -9.39 -13.04
N THR A 28 -1.50 -8.58 -13.39
CA THR A 28 -2.16 -8.63 -14.69
C THR A 28 -1.17 -8.33 -15.82
N ASN A 29 -0.30 -7.34 -15.67
CA ASN A 29 0.72 -7.02 -16.67
C ASN A 29 1.73 -8.17 -16.83
N ILE A 30 2.20 -8.77 -15.73
CA ILE A 30 3.19 -9.87 -15.73
C ILE A 30 2.62 -11.19 -16.28
N LEU A 31 1.40 -11.57 -15.88
CA LEU A 31 0.86 -12.91 -16.15
C LEU A 31 -0.13 -12.94 -17.32
N ASP A 32 -1.01 -11.95 -17.44
CA ASP A 32 -2.05 -11.94 -18.47
C ASP A 32 -1.58 -11.25 -19.75
N LYS A 33 -1.05 -10.02 -19.64
CA LYS A 33 -0.65 -9.22 -20.81
C LYS A 33 0.76 -9.54 -21.31
N LYS A 34 1.62 -10.05 -20.42
CA LYS A 34 3.07 -10.21 -20.67
C LYS A 34 3.72 -8.90 -21.17
N ASP A 35 3.24 -7.78 -20.65
CA ASP A 35 3.77 -6.45 -20.89
C ASP A 35 4.67 -6.06 -19.73
N PHE A 36 5.91 -5.68 -20.03
CA PHE A 36 6.97 -5.41 -19.05
C PHE A 36 7.40 -3.94 -19.02
N ASN A 37 6.70 -3.07 -19.76
CA ASN A 37 6.99 -1.63 -19.82
C ASN A 37 6.17 -0.82 -18.79
N PHE A 38 6.06 -1.33 -17.56
CA PHE A 38 5.27 -0.71 -16.48
C PHE A 38 6.12 -0.16 -15.32
N LEU A 39 7.43 -0.44 -15.30
CA LEU A 39 8.30 0.03 -14.22
C LEU A 39 8.54 1.54 -14.33
N THR A 40 8.47 2.23 -13.20
CA THR A 40 8.66 3.68 -13.09
C THR A 40 9.69 4.09 -12.02
N TYR A 41 10.22 3.14 -11.26
CA TYR A 41 11.21 3.37 -10.21
C TYR A 41 12.40 2.40 -10.33
N PRO A 42 13.65 2.87 -10.17
CA PRO A 42 14.07 4.28 -10.04
C PRO A 42 13.98 5.04 -11.39
N PRO A 43 14.37 6.33 -11.48
CA PRO A 43 14.62 6.94 -12.78
C PRO A 43 15.56 6.08 -13.63
N ASN A 44 15.30 5.97 -14.94
CA ASN A 44 15.98 5.05 -15.85
C ASN A 44 15.84 3.56 -15.45
N CYS A 45 14.69 3.18 -14.90
CA CYS A 45 14.33 1.79 -14.65
C CYS A 45 14.03 1.02 -15.94
N GLY A 46 13.85 -0.28 -15.78
CA GLY A 46 13.46 -1.20 -16.82
C GLY A 46 13.86 -2.61 -16.42
N LEU A 47 13.58 -3.55 -17.31
CA LEU A 47 14.08 -4.92 -17.23
C LEU A 47 15.00 -5.14 -18.43
N THR A 48 16.08 -5.86 -18.20
CA THR A 48 16.92 -6.39 -19.27
C THR A 48 16.16 -7.45 -20.07
N GLU A 49 16.62 -7.73 -21.28
CA GLU A 49 16.00 -8.76 -22.13
C GLU A 49 15.99 -10.14 -21.45
N LEU A 50 17.07 -10.49 -20.75
CA LEU A 50 17.18 -11.76 -20.02
C LEU A 50 16.19 -11.84 -18.85
N GLU A 51 15.99 -10.76 -18.10
CA GLU A 51 15.00 -10.72 -17.00
C GLU A 51 13.57 -10.85 -17.55
N ILE A 52 13.28 -10.20 -18.68
CA ILE A 52 12.00 -10.34 -19.38
C ILE A 52 11.78 -11.79 -19.83
N GLU A 53 12.81 -12.45 -20.36
CA GLU A 53 12.74 -13.85 -20.76
C GLU A 53 12.43 -14.79 -19.60
N GLU A 54 13.02 -14.57 -18.41
CA GLU A 54 12.70 -15.34 -17.21
C GLU A 54 11.26 -15.09 -16.74
N LEU A 55 10.80 -13.84 -16.71
CA LEU A 55 9.43 -13.51 -16.30
C LEU A 55 8.37 -14.10 -17.25
N LYS A 56 8.70 -14.23 -18.55
CA LYS A 56 7.82 -14.90 -19.53
C LYS A 56 7.59 -16.37 -19.19
N LYS A 57 8.50 -17.04 -18.48
CA LYS A 57 8.35 -18.45 -18.07
C LYS A 57 7.29 -18.65 -16.99
N LEU A 58 6.90 -17.60 -16.27
CA LEU A 58 5.83 -17.69 -15.28
C LEU A 58 4.51 -18.07 -15.97
N GLY A 59 4.01 -19.26 -15.64
CA GLY A 59 2.73 -19.77 -16.16
C GLY A 59 1.56 -18.92 -15.66
N ASN A 60 0.50 -18.83 -16.45
CA ASN A 60 -0.70 -18.10 -16.06
C ASN A 60 -1.68 -19.03 -15.35
N ASN A 61 -1.69 -19.03 -14.01
CA ASN A 61 -2.68 -19.76 -13.22
C ASN A 61 -3.14 -18.93 -12.01
N GLU A 62 -4.35 -19.22 -11.53
CA GLU A 62 -5.00 -18.43 -10.47
C GLU A 62 -4.27 -18.49 -9.12
N HIS A 63 -3.63 -19.61 -8.79
CA HIS A 63 -2.83 -19.70 -7.56
C HIS A 63 -1.60 -18.80 -7.61
N LEU A 64 -0.90 -18.75 -8.75
CA LEU A 64 0.24 -17.85 -8.93
C LEU A 64 -0.21 -16.38 -8.94
N LYS A 65 -1.32 -16.05 -9.61
CA LYS A 65 -1.88 -14.69 -9.57
C LYS A 65 -2.14 -14.25 -8.14
N ASN A 66 -2.86 -15.06 -7.36
CA ASN A 66 -3.18 -14.72 -5.98
C ASN A 66 -1.94 -14.66 -5.10
N GLY A 67 -0.98 -15.57 -5.29
CA GLY A 67 0.30 -15.54 -4.58
C GLY A 67 1.08 -14.25 -4.84
N LEU A 68 1.24 -13.85 -6.11
CA LEU A 68 1.95 -12.62 -6.45
C LEU A 68 1.23 -11.37 -5.94
N ARG A 69 -0.11 -11.30 -6.05
CA ARG A 69 -0.90 -10.17 -5.50
C ARG A 69 -0.61 -9.97 -4.02
N LYS A 70 -0.61 -11.06 -3.25
CA LYS A 70 -0.33 -11.04 -1.80
C LYS A 70 1.09 -10.58 -1.49
N VAL A 71 2.09 -11.13 -2.18
CA VAL A 71 3.51 -10.77 -1.97
C VAL A 71 3.75 -9.29 -2.31
N ILE A 72 3.18 -8.80 -3.41
CA ILE A 72 3.32 -7.40 -3.81
C ILE A 72 2.60 -6.49 -2.81
N ALA A 73 1.37 -6.82 -2.44
CA ALA A 73 0.60 -6.04 -1.47
C ALA A 73 1.29 -5.95 -0.10
N ASP A 74 1.86 -7.07 0.38
CA ASP A 74 2.61 -7.13 1.64
C ASP A 74 3.85 -6.23 1.61
N ASN A 75 4.64 -6.30 0.53
CA ASN A 75 5.79 -5.43 0.35
C ASN A 75 5.39 -3.94 0.33
N SER A 76 4.32 -3.59 -0.38
CA SER A 76 3.80 -2.22 -0.41
C SER A 76 3.32 -1.77 0.98
N ALA A 77 2.59 -2.61 1.70
CA ALA A 77 2.13 -2.34 3.05
C ALA A 77 3.29 -2.07 4.02
N GLY A 78 4.40 -2.79 3.90
CA GLY A 78 5.59 -2.54 4.71
C GLY A 78 6.22 -1.16 4.47
N ILE A 79 6.21 -0.66 3.23
CA ILE A 79 6.71 0.69 2.91
C ILE A 79 5.78 1.75 3.53
N ILE A 80 4.46 1.58 3.35
CA ILE A 80 3.45 2.47 3.92
C ILE A 80 3.52 2.48 5.45
N PHE A 81 3.60 1.32 6.09
CA PHE A 81 3.71 1.22 7.55
C PHE A 81 4.92 2.03 8.07
N ASN A 82 6.07 1.90 7.42
CA ASN A 82 7.24 2.69 7.77
C ASN A 82 7.03 4.20 7.56
N MET A 83 6.34 4.60 6.49
CA MET A 83 5.99 6.01 6.25
C MET A 83 5.06 6.55 7.34
N LEU A 84 4.04 5.79 7.75
CA LEU A 84 3.11 6.18 8.81
C LEU A 84 3.82 6.32 10.16
N ASN A 85 4.77 5.44 10.48
CA ASN A 85 5.62 5.60 11.67
C ASN A 85 6.42 6.93 11.66
N LEU A 86 6.83 7.44 10.49
CA LEU A 86 7.48 8.75 10.40
C LEU A 86 6.49 9.90 10.65
N PHE A 87 5.23 9.76 10.26
CA PHE A 87 4.18 10.75 10.53
C PHE A 87 3.74 10.73 11.99
N ASP A 88 3.68 9.55 12.60
CA ASP A 88 3.33 9.37 14.02
C ASP A 88 4.49 9.75 14.96
N GLY A 89 5.70 9.92 14.43
CA GLY A 89 6.90 10.22 15.21
C GLY A 89 7.44 9.03 16.02
N THR A 90 7.01 7.81 15.69
CA THR A 90 7.47 6.55 16.27
C THR A 90 8.64 5.93 15.51
N GLY A 91 8.91 6.43 14.29
CA GLY A 91 10.06 6.07 13.48
C GLY A 91 11.05 7.21 13.24
N PHE A 92 12.26 6.87 12.80
CA PHE A 92 13.31 7.82 12.42
C PHE A 92 13.80 7.56 10.98
N PRO A 93 14.07 8.61 10.18
CA PRO A 93 14.69 8.43 8.87
C PRO A 93 16.07 7.80 9.02
N LYS A 94 16.34 6.76 8.22
CA LYS A 94 17.59 5.98 8.28
C LYS A 94 18.85 6.78 7.94
N ASN A 95 18.70 7.87 7.19
CA ASN A 95 19.79 8.73 6.73
C ASN A 95 19.77 10.11 7.40
N SER A 96 19.19 10.23 8.60
CA SER A 96 19.22 11.48 9.36
C SER A 96 20.59 11.69 10.02
N ASN A 97 21.11 12.92 9.96
CA ASN A 97 22.31 13.35 10.68
C ASN A 97 21.94 14.06 11.99
N ASP A 98 21.00 13.50 12.76
CA ASP A 98 20.47 14.04 14.04
C ASP A 98 19.67 15.36 13.95
N ASP A 99 19.56 15.99 12.77
CA ASP A 99 18.76 17.22 12.55
C ASP A 99 17.27 16.97 12.25
N TRP A 100 16.78 15.72 12.36
CA TRP A 100 15.38 15.40 12.06
C TRP A 100 14.46 15.82 13.19
N THR A 101 13.58 16.79 12.91
CA THR A 101 12.61 17.33 13.86
C THR A 101 11.21 16.73 13.73
N GLY A 102 11.01 15.78 12.81
CA GLY A 102 9.72 15.13 12.56
C GLY A 102 8.92 15.75 11.41
N LEU A 103 7.72 15.20 11.17
CA LEU A 103 6.73 15.72 10.24
C LEU A 103 5.41 15.95 11.00
N LYS A 104 4.58 16.86 10.47
CA LYS A 104 3.23 17.09 10.97
C LYS A 104 2.24 16.82 9.86
N LEU A 105 1.30 15.89 10.10
CA LEU A 105 0.12 15.72 9.27
C LEU A 105 -1.07 16.41 9.96
N ILE A 106 -1.76 17.28 9.22
CA ILE A 106 -2.88 18.09 9.70
C ILE A 106 -4.01 18.11 8.68
N ASP A 107 -5.24 18.26 9.17
CA ASP A 107 -6.38 18.55 8.31
C ASP A 107 -6.17 19.87 7.57
N LYS A 108 -6.51 19.88 6.28
CA LYS A 108 -6.44 21.10 5.46
C LYS A 108 -7.47 22.14 5.90
N GLU A 109 -8.68 21.68 6.21
CA GLU A 109 -9.77 22.47 6.74
C GLU A 109 -10.17 21.88 8.11
N PRO A 110 -9.52 22.32 9.20
CA PRO A 110 -9.77 21.78 10.52
C PRO A 110 -11.17 22.16 11.01
N ASP A 111 -11.93 21.16 11.46
CA ASP A 111 -13.21 21.34 12.15
C ASP A 111 -12.99 21.12 13.66
N GLU A 112 -13.21 22.16 14.46
CA GLU A 112 -13.06 22.10 15.93
C GLU A 112 -14.03 21.11 16.60
N ASN A 113 -15.11 20.71 15.91
CA ASN A 113 -16.05 19.71 16.39
C ASN A 113 -15.68 18.28 15.97
N SER A 114 -14.67 18.12 15.12
CA SER A 114 -14.22 16.80 14.69
C SER A 114 -13.42 16.12 15.80
N GLU A 115 -13.67 14.83 15.99
CA GLU A 115 -12.86 14.03 16.90
C GLU A 115 -11.44 13.89 16.33
N PRO A 116 -10.39 14.16 17.13
CA PRO A 116 -9.03 13.91 16.69
C PRO A 116 -8.84 12.42 16.42
N VAL A 117 -7.85 12.07 15.61
CA VAL A 117 -7.47 10.68 15.44
C VAL A 117 -7.19 10.05 16.81
N ASP A 118 -7.89 8.97 17.11
CA ASP A 118 -7.91 8.35 18.45
C ASP A 118 -6.66 7.48 18.75
N ASP A 119 -5.83 7.20 17.73
CA ASP A 119 -4.60 6.43 17.83
C ASP A 119 -3.59 6.79 16.72
N TRP A 120 -2.43 6.14 16.72
CA TRP A 120 -1.39 6.29 15.69
C TRP A 120 -1.82 5.69 14.35
N LEU A 121 -1.48 6.37 13.25
CA LEU A 121 -1.87 5.93 11.90
C LEU A 121 -1.32 4.56 11.54
N HIS A 122 -0.10 4.22 11.97
CA HIS A 122 0.50 2.91 11.68
C HIS A 122 -0.23 1.75 12.36
N ASP A 123 -0.81 1.96 13.54
CA ASP A 123 -1.63 0.95 14.22
C ASP A 123 -3.00 0.83 13.55
N LYS A 124 -3.68 1.96 13.31
CA LYS A 124 -4.98 1.99 12.61
C LYS A 124 -4.91 1.47 11.18
N PHE A 125 -3.74 1.51 10.54
CA PHE A 125 -3.55 1.07 9.16
C PHE A 125 -4.03 -0.36 8.96
N TYR A 126 -3.52 -1.33 9.72
CA TYR A 126 -3.95 -2.72 9.56
C TYR A 126 -5.39 -2.96 9.99
N GLU A 127 -5.89 -2.24 10.99
CA GLU A 127 -7.28 -2.35 11.44
C GLU A 127 -8.26 -1.88 10.36
N THR A 128 -7.92 -0.79 9.66
CA THR A 128 -8.77 -0.19 8.62
C THR A 128 -8.87 -1.08 7.37
N TYR A 129 -8.01 -2.10 7.21
CA TYR A 129 -8.16 -3.11 6.14
C TYR A 129 -9.54 -3.76 6.17
N TRP A 130 -10.08 -4.04 7.36
CA TRP A 130 -11.39 -4.69 7.47
C TRP A 130 -12.54 -3.78 7.04
N ASP A 131 -12.38 -2.47 7.19
CA ASP A 131 -13.35 -1.51 6.67
C ASP A 131 -13.25 -1.39 5.16
N TRP A 132 -12.03 -1.36 4.60
CA TRP A 132 -11.82 -1.47 3.16
C TRP A 132 -12.45 -2.75 2.59
N LYS A 133 -12.26 -3.89 3.27
CA LYS A 133 -12.84 -5.18 2.88
C LYS A 133 -14.36 -5.15 2.72
N LYS A 134 -15.07 -4.32 3.49
CA LYS A 134 -16.54 -4.18 3.40
C LYS A 134 -16.99 -3.36 2.19
N ILE A 135 -16.19 -2.41 1.71
CA ILE A 135 -16.61 -1.42 0.69
C ILE A 135 -16.01 -1.67 -0.70
N ARG A 136 -14.90 -2.40 -0.78
CA ARG A 136 -14.17 -2.77 -2.02
C ARG A 136 -14.97 -3.53 -3.08
N GLY A 137 -16.16 -4.03 -2.73
CA GLY A 137 -16.99 -4.92 -3.55
C GLY A 137 -16.46 -6.36 -3.62
N ASP A 138 -17.31 -7.25 -4.15
CA ASP A 138 -16.93 -8.65 -4.36
C ASP A 138 -15.95 -8.76 -5.53
N LYS A 139 -14.75 -9.26 -5.22
CA LYS A 139 -13.78 -9.69 -6.22
C LYS A 139 -13.67 -11.20 -6.15
N ASN A 140 -13.42 -11.86 -7.29
CA ASN A 140 -13.19 -13.31 -7.37
C ASN A 140 -11.84 -13.74 -6.73
N TRP A 141 -11.24 -12.89 -5.90
CA TRP A 141 -9.97 -13.09 -5.21
C TRP A 141 -9.89 -12.18 -3.97
N LYS A 142 -8.99 -12.52 -3.03
CA LYS A 142 -8.77 -11.76 -1.79
C LYS A 142 -7.31 -11.81 -1.35
N LEU A 143 -6.88 -10.79 -0.60
CA LEU A 143 -5.52 -10.72 -0.05
C LEU A 143 -5.37 -11.53 1.25
N ASP A 144 -6.41 -11.56 2.09
CA ASP A 144 -6.40 -12.34 3.34
C ASP A 144 -6.63 -13.86 3.12
N THR A 145 -6.56 -14.62 4.21
CA THR A 145 -6.77 -16.07 4.24
C THR A 145 -7.94 -16.47 5.15
N LEU A 146 -8.82 -15.54 5.52
CA LEU A 146 -10.02 -15.88 6.28
C LEU A 146 -11.00 -16.57 5.35
N ASP A 147 -11.49 -17.74 5.74
CA ASP A 147 -12.66 -18.34 5.11
C ASP A 147 -13.89 -17.44 5.33
N GLU A 148 -14.85 -17.50 4.40
CA GLU A 148 -16.12 -16.77 4.52
C GLU A 148 -16.97 -17.29 5.69
#